data_AF-A0AAD7J7G4-F1
#
_entry.id   AF-A0AAD7J7G4-F1
#
_cell.length_a   1.000
_cell.length_b   1.000
_cell.length_c   1.000
_cell.angle_alpha   90.00
_cell.angle_beta   90.00
_cell.angle_gamma   90.00
#
_symmetry.space_group_name_H-M   'P 1'
#
loop_
_entity.id
_entity.type
_entity.pdbx_description
1 polymer ?
#
loop_
_entity_poly.entity_id
_entity_poly.type
_entity_poly.pdbx_seq_one_letter_code
_entity_poly.pdbx_strand_id
1 'polypeptide(L)'
;MAVLGELFGALTLPALERLNLFGGSPSGHSLHWPHSEGSALLLRSGSQTTLQTLVLHDVVISECDLLECLAQLPSLTYLFISDQAAVGNTPAHHLITDSLLQRLTPQPAFSLVPDLAIADFKTLARFSDEMLVEFATQRCLLIGEESAFECAVLWIPGSTGKANPRAPDSELLGELMDSGRIILTERMYDPEIDT
;
A
#
# COMPACT_ATOMS: atom_id res chain seq x y z
N MET A 1 1.99 -25.35 4.26
CA MET A 1 1.24 -24.27 4.93
C MET A 1 0.25 -23.73 3.93
N ALA A 2 -1.05 -23.93 4.15
CA ALA A 2 -2.12 -23.56 3.22
C ALA A 2 -3.36 -22.96 3.91
N VAL A 3 -3.27 -22.62 5.19
CA VAL A 3 -4.45 -22.26 6.01
C VAL A 3 -5.16 -21.01 5.49
N LEU A 4 -4.42 -19.99 5.03
CA LEU A 4 -5.04 -18.78 4.47
C LEU A 4 -5.71 -19.07 3.12
N GLY A 5 -5.08 -19.89 2.27
CA GLY A 5 -5.65 -20.33 0.99
C GLY A 5 -6.92 -21.15 1.19
N GLU A 6 -6.92 -22.12 2.11
CA GLU A 6 -8.11 -22.91 2.47
C GLU A 6 -9.23 -22.04 3.05
N LEU A 7 -8.88 -21.13 3.97
CA LEU A 7 -9.82 -20.19 4.55
C LEU A 7 -10.44 -19.31 3.45
N PHE A 8 -9.60 -18.75 2.58
CA PHE A 8 -10.08 -17.98 1.45
C PHE A 8 -10.95 -18.88 0.59
N GLY A 9 -10.51 -20.05 0.12
CA GLY A 9 -11.35 -20.97 -0.69
C GLY A 9 -12.72 -21.31 -0.08
N ALA A 10 -12.87 -21.30 1.25
CA ALA A 10 -14.12 -21.63 1.93
C ALA A 10 -15.09 -20.46 2.16
N LEU A 11 -14.62 -19.20 2.14
CA LEU A 11 -15.42 -18.05 2.55
C LEU A 11 -16.10 -17.32 1.38
N THR A 12 -17.31 -16.81 1.56
CA THR A 12 -17.93 -15.82 0.65
C THR A 12 -18.46 -14.67 1.49
N LEU A 13 -18.00 -13.44 1.23
CA LEU A 13 -18.20 -12.29 2.10
C LEU A 13 -18.84 -11.11 1.32
N PRO A 14 -20.14 -11.19 0.97
CA PRO A 14 -20.80 -10.27 0.02
C PRO A 14 -20.91 -8.80 0.47
N ALA A 15 -20.48 -8.48 1.69
CA ALA A 15 -20.43 -7.13 2.25
C ALA A 15 -19.02 -6.82 2.81
N LEU A 16 -17.99 -7.42 2.23
CA LEU A 16 -16.61 -7.18 2.67
C LEU A 16 -16.19 -5.77 2.28
N GLU A 17 -16.17 -4.89 3.26
CA GLU A 17 -15.70 -3.50 3.11
C GLU A 17 -14.22 -3.34 3.45
N ARG A 18 -13.71 -4.19 4.34
CA ARG A 18 -12.33 -4.12 4.84
C ARG A 18 -11.70 -5.50 4.91
N LEU A 19 -10.51 -5.64 4.35
CA LEU A 19 -9.69 -6.84 4.43
C LEU A 19 -8.35 -6.47 5.05
N ASN A 20 -8.13 -6.97 6.26
CA ASN A 20 -6.87 -6.75 6.98
C ASN A 20 -6.16 -8.08 7.20
N LEU A 21 -4.94 -8.17 6.68
CA LEU A 21 -4.07 -9.34 6.85
C LEU A 21 -2.80 -8.91 7.56
N PHE A 22 -2.50 -9.62 8.64
CA PHE A 22 -1.33 -9.41 9.47
C PHE A 22 -0.45 -10.65 9.40
N GLY A 23 0.66 -10.51 8.68
CA GLY A 23 1.81 -11.40 8.73
C GLY A 23 2.79 -10.97 9.82
N GLY A 24 4.02 -11.50 9.75
CA GLY A 24 5.05 -11.19 10.74
C GLY A 24 4.79 -11.82 12.10
N SER A 25 4.84 -13.15 12.21
CA SER A 25 4.82 -13.80 13.53
C SER A 25 6.20 -13.73 14.19
N PRO A 26 6.29 -13.48 15.52
CA PRO A 26 7.53 -13.68 16.29
C PRO A 26 8.14 -15.08 16.11
N SER A 27 7.33 -16.06 15.71
CA SER A 27 7.73 -17.44 15.44
C SER A 27 8.42 -17.66 14.08
N GLY A 28 8.62 -16.60 13.27
CA GLY A 28 9.28 -16.68 11.96
C GLY A 28 8.42 -17.31 10.85
N HIS A 29 7.10 -17.37 11.03
CA HIS A 29 6.19 -17.79 9.95
C HIS A 29 5.74 -16.58 9.13
N SER A 30 6.07 -16.61 7.84
CA SER A 30 5.59 -15.63 6.86
C SER A 30 4.17 -15.97 6.40
N LEU A 31 3.28 -14.98 6.41
CA LEU A 31 1.96 -15.09 5.80
C LEU A 31 2.09 -14.77 4.31
N HIS A 32 1.90 -15.76 3.46
CA HIS A 32 1.91 -15.57 2.01
C HIS A 32 0.51 -15.26 1.49
N TRP A 33 0.40 -14.29 0.59
CA TRP A 33 -0.85 -14.01 -0.12
C TRP A 33 -1.25 -15.22 -0.98
N PRO A 34 -2.46 -15.79 -0.77
CA PRO A 34 -2.90 -16.97 -1.52
C PRO A 34 -3.48 -16.51 -2.86
N HIS A 35 -2.61 -16.29 -3.85
CA HIS A 35 -2.97 -15.59 -5.09
C HIS A 35 -4.29 -16.08 -5.73
N SER A 36 -4.40 -17.36 -6.08
CA SER A 36 -5.59 -17.93 -6.72
C SER A 36 -6.85 -17.83 -5.85
N GLU A 37 -6.75 -18.18 -4.58
CA GLU A 37 -7.86 -18.24 -3.65
C GLU A 37 -8.31 -16.84 -3.21
N GLY A 38 -7.37 -15.89 -3.16
CA GLY A 38 -7.58 -14.46 -2.90
C GLY A 38 -8.34 -13.80 -4.03
N SER A 39 -7.89 -13.95 -5.28
CA SER A 39 -8.68 -13.45 -6.42
C SER A 39 -10.06 -14.09 -6.48
N ALA A 40 -10.16 -15.40 -6.22
CA ALA A 40 -11.45 -16.06 -6.13
C ALA A 40 -12.33 -15.48 -5.01
N LEU A 41 -11.75 -15.08 -3.87
CA LEU A 41 -12.46 -14.46 -2.75
C LEU A 41 -13.04 -13.12 -3.14
N LEU A 42 -12.22 -12.26 -3.71
CA LEU A 42 -12.63 -10.93 -4.12
C LEU A 42 -13.75 -10.99 -5.17
N LEU A 43 -13.64 -11.91 -6.14
CA LEU A 43 -14.65 -12.09 -7.18
C LEU A 43 -15.98 -12.60 -6.62
N ARG A 44 -15.99 -13.71 -5.87
CA ARG A 44 -17.24 -14.31 -5.37
C ARG A 44 -17.90 -13.50 -4.26
N SER A 45 -17.13 -12.68 -3.57
CA SER A 45 -17.62 -11.78 -2.53
C SER A 45 -18.11 -10.44 -3.07
N GLY A 46 -18.07 -10.21 -4.40
CA GLY A 46 -18.46 -8.92 -4.98
C GLY A 46 -17.60 -7.75 -4.50
N SER A 47 -16.37 -8.03 -4.04
CA SER A 47 -15.48 -7.04 -3.42
C SER A 47 -15.09 -5.90 -4.36
N GLN A 48 -15.24 -6.11 -5.67
CA GLN A 48 -15.10 -5.08 -6.71
C GLN A 48 -15.89 -3.81 -6.40
N THR A 49 -17.06 -3.93 -5.76
CA THR A 49 -17.96 -2.80 -5.47
C THR A 49 -18.04 -2.41 -4.00
N THR A 50 -17.49 -3.22 -3.09
CA THR A 50 -17.68 -3.05 -1.64
C THR A 50 -16.39 -2.81 -0.89
N LEU A 51 -15.27 -3.37 -1.35
CA LEU A 51 -14.02 -3.31 -0.58
C LEU A 51 -13.39 -1.93 -0.73
N GLN A 52 -13.32 -1.21 0.39
CA GLN A 52 -12.79 0.15 0.49
C GLN A 52 -11.43 0.19 1.17
N THR A 53 -11.12 -0.82 2.00
CA THR A 53 -9.90 -0.84 2.81
C THR A 53 -9.16 -2.16 2.62
N LEU A 54 -7.88 -2.07 2.27
CA LEU A 54 -6.96 -3.19 2.20
C LEU A 54 -5.73 -2.89 3.05
N VAL A 55 -5.49 -3.74 4.05
CA VAL A 55 -4.33 -3.66 4.94
C VAL A 55 -3.51 -4.93 4.78
N LEU A 56 -2.27 -4.78 4.31
CA LEU A 56 -1.29 -5.85 4.16
C LEU A 56 -0.10 -5.55 5.07
N HIS A 57 -0.12 -6.05 6.29
CA HIS A 57 0.97 -5.88 7.25
C HIS A 57 1.90 -7.09 7.18
N ASP A 58 3.13 -6.93 6.69
CA ASP A 58 4.13 -8.02 6.64
C ASP A 58 3.64 -9.30 5.91
N VAL A 59 2.78 -9.11 4.91
CA VAL A 59 2.30 -10.17 4.02
C VAL A 59 3.28 -10.32 2.85
N VAL A 60 3.72 -11.56 2.60
CA VAL A 60 4.57 -11.87 1.45
C VAL A 60 3.69 -11.96 0.20
N ILE A 61 3.85 -10.99 -0.70
CA ILE A 61 3.10 -10.87 -1.95
C ILE A 61 4.01 -10.25 -3.02
N SER A 62 4.06 -10.81 -4.23
CA SER A 62 4.89 -10.20 -5.27
C SER A 62 4.28 -8.88 -5.76
N GLU A 63 5.12 -8.02 -6.34
CA GLU A 63 4.67 -6.75 -6.91
C GLU A 63 3.60 -6.97 -7.99
N CYS A 64 3.72 -8.03 -8.81
CA CYS A 64 2.72 -8.38 -9.82
C CYS A 64 1.40 -8.85 -9.20
N ASP A 65 1.46 -9.73 -8.19
CA ASP A 65 0.27 -10.23 -7.51
C ASP A 65 -0.51 -9.11 -6.81
N LEU A 66 0.21 -8.15 -6.21
CA LEU A 66 -0.41 -6.97 -5.60
C LEU A 66 -1.15 -6.15 -6.65
N LEU A 67 -0.54 -5.85 -7.79
CA LEU A 67 -1.20 -5.07 -8.83
C LEU A 67 -2.39 -5.79 -9.44
N GLU A 68 -2.30 -7.09 -9.67
CA GLU A 68 -3.43 -7.89 -10.14
C GLU A 68 -4.57 -7.93 -9.12
N CYS A 69 -4.25 -7.92 -7.83
CA CYS A 69 -5.24 -7.77 -6.75
C CYS A 69 -5.89 -6.38 -6.79
N LEU A 70 -5.09 -5.31 -6.85
CA LEU A 70 -5.58 -3.92 -6.88
C LEU A 70 -6.44 -3.63 -8.12
N ALA A 71 -6.10 -4.18 -9.28
CA ALA A 71 -6.89 -4.06 -10.50
C ALA A 71 -8.31 -4.64 -10.38
N GLN A 72 -8.55 -5.55 -9.43
CA GLN A 72 -9.86 -6.12 -9.13
C GLN A 72 -10.66 -5.32 -8.10
N LEU A 73 -10.13 -4.19 -7.60
CA LEU A 73 -10.68 -3.47 -6.45
C LEU A 73 -10.95 -2.00 -6.76
N PRO A 74 -11.76 -1.65 -7.78
CA PRO A 74 -11.97 -0.26 -8.19
C PRO A 74 -12.59 0.62 -7.10
N SER A 75 -13.29 0.05 -6.11
CA SER A 75 -13.84 0.79 -4.96
C SER A 75 -12.87 1.03 -3.81
N LEU A 76 -11.62 0.57 -3.92
CA LEU A 76 -10.63 0.70 -2.86
C LEU A 76 -10.17 2.15 -2.72
N THR A 77 -10.31 2.71 -1.52
CA THR A 77 -9.91 4.09 -1.22
C THR A 77 -8.75 4.15 -0.22
N TYR A 78 -8.54 3.11 0.58
CA TYR A 78 -7.46 3.01 1.55
C TYR A 78 -6.61 1.78 1.29
N LEU A 79 -5.30 2.00 1.13
CA LEU A 79 -4.29 0.96 1.01
C LEU A 79 -3.21 1.17 2.07
N PHE A 80 -3.03 0.17 2.93
CA PHE A 80 -1.88 0.08 3.82
C PHE A 80 -0.99 -1.09 3.41
N ILE A 81 0.32 -0.83 3.29
CA ILE A 81 1.34 -1.86 3.06
C ILE A 81 2.45 -1.69 4.08
N SER A 82 2.79 -2.79 4.75
CA SER A 82 4.02 -2.89 5.52
C SER A 82 4.92 -4.00 4.99
N ASP A 83 6.18 -3.66 4.77
CA ASP A 83 7.18 -4.57 4.20
C ASP A 83 8.39 -4.76 5.14
N GLN A 84 8.12 -4.79 6.46
CA GLN A 84 9.16 -4.91 7.50
C GLN A 84 9.65 -6.34 7.72
N ALA A 85 9.01 -7.35 7.12
CA ALA A 85 9.17 -8.77 7.46
C ALA A 85 10.62 -9.28 7.34
N ALA A 86 11.43 -8.99 8.35
CA ALA A 86 12.74 -9.51 8.64
C ALA A 86 12.71 -10.07 10.07
N VAL A 87 11.77 -10.98 10.35
CA VAL A 87 11.78 -11.75 11.60
C VAL A 87 12.43 -13.10 11.32
N GLY A 88 13.75 -13.18 11.51
CA GLY A 88 14.56 -14.39 11.35
C GLY A 88 15.51 -14.39 10.13
N ASN A 89 15.91 -15.59 9.67
CA ASN A 89 16.86 -15.80 8.56
C ASN A 89 16.23 -15.61 7.15
N THR A 90 14.98 -15.14 7.05
CA THR A 90 14.35 -14.84 5.77
C THR A 90 14.80 -13.47 5.28
N PRO A 91 15.25 -13.33 4.02
CA PRO A 91 15.54 -12.03 3.46
C PRO A 91 14.30 -11.15 3.54
N ALA A 92 14.49 -9.90 3.96
CA ALA A 92 13.43 -8.91 4.06
C ALA A 92 12.67 -8.84 2.72
N HIS A 93 11.35 -8.99 2.79
CA HIS A 93 10.50 -8.84 1.62
C HIS A 93 10.28 -7.35 1.35
N HIS A 94 11.05 -6.79 0.42
CA HIS A 94 10.97 -5.38 0.04
C HIS A 94 9.95 -5.19 -1.09
N LEU A 95 8.76 -4.72 -0.75
CA LEU A 95 7.67 -4.52 -1.71
C LEU A 95 7.58 -3.05 -2.14
N ILE A 96 7.83 -2.13 -1.21
CA ILE A 96 7.64 -0.70 -1.42
C ILE A 96 8.92 -0.13 -2.04
N THR A 97 8.91 -0.05 -3.37
CA THR A 97 10.04 0.36 -4.22
C THR A 97 9.62 1.43 -5.23
N ASP A 98 10.58 2.08 -5.89
CA ASP A 98 10.29 3.00 -7.01
C ASP A 98 9.42 2.34 -8.08
N SER A 99 9.69 1.08 -8.41
CA SER A 99 8.89 0.31 -9.40
C SER A 99 7.43 0.21 -8.97
N LEU A 100 7.18 -0.15 -7.71
CA LEU A 100 5.81 -0.25 -7.21
C LEU A 100 5.13 1.12 -7.22
N LEU A 101 5.78 2.15 -6.68
CA LEU A 101 5.20 3.49 -6.65
C LEU A 101 4.88 3.99 -8.07
N GLN A 102 5.79 3.80 -9.02
CA GLN A 102 5.56 4.14 -10.42
C GLN A 102 4.32 3.44 -11.00
N ARG A 103 4.12 2.16 -10.69
CA ARG A 103 2.94 1.40 -11.15
C ARG A 103 1.66 1.76 -10.40
N LEU A 104 1.78 2.26 -9.17
CA LEU A 104 0.68 2.84 -8.39
C LEU A 104 0.39 4.29 -8.81
N THR A 105 1.28 4.97 -9.52
CA THR A 105 1.03 6.30 -10.07
C THR A 105 0.01 6.20 -11.21
N PRO A 106 -1.11 6.96 -11.15
CA PRO A 106 -2.10 6.96 -12.22
C PRO A 106 -1.48 7.34 -13.57
N GLN A 107 -1.77 6.55 -14.62
CA GLN A 107 -1.34 6.89 -15.98
C GLN A 107 -2.54 7.28 -16.85
N PRO A 108 -2.43 8.31 -17.70
CA PRO A 108 -3.54 8.84 -18.50
C PRO A 108 -4.14 7.85 -19.49
N ALA A 109 -3.41 6.78 -19.85
CA ALA A 109 -3.87 5.78 -20.81
C ALA A 109 -4.49 4.54 -20.15
N PHE A 110 -4.03 4.18 -18.95
CA PHE A 110 -4.44 2.97 -18.23
C PHE A 110 -4.10 3.13 -16.74
N SER A 111 -5.10 3.34 -15.88
CA SER A 111 -4.92 3.13 -14.45
C SER A 111 -5.34 1.70 -14.12
N LEU A 112 -4.35 0.84 -13.85
CA LEU A 112 -4.59 -0.51 -13.30
C LEU A 112 -4.92 -0.48 -11.80
N VAL A 113 -4.98 0.71 -11.21
CA VAL A 113 -4.97 0.89 -9.76
C VAL A 113 -6.16 1.77 -9.38
N PRO A 114 -6.87 1.43 -8.29
CA PRO A 114 -8.06 2.15 -7.86
C PRO A 114 -7.77 3.59 -7.46
N ASP A 115 -8.82 4.40 -7.36
CA ASP A 115 -8.76 5.81 -6.97
C ASP A 115 -8.52 5.94 -5.45
N LEU A 116 -7.30 5.60 -5.04
CA LEU A 116 -6.86 5.67 -3.64
C LEU A 116 -6.95 7.10 -3.12
N ALA A 117 -7.73 7.30 -2.06
CA ALA A 117 -7.75 8.52 -1.27
C ALA A 117 -6.60 8.54 -0.24
N ILE A 118 -6.22 7.36 0.25
CA ILE A 118 -5.21 7.20 1.30
C ILE A 118 -4.25 6.07 0.92
N ALA A 119 -2.95 6.36 0.95
CA ALA A 119 -1.87 5.40 0.82
C ALA A 119 -0.93 5.47 2.03
N ASP A 120 -0.85 4.39 2.79
CA ASP A 120 -0.07 4.31 4.02
C ASP A 120 1.01 3.21 3.91
N PHE A 121 2.27 3.62 4.09
CA PHE A 121 3.43 2.79 3.83
C PHE A 121 4.32 2.70 5.06
N LYS A 122 4.54 1.49 5.57
CA LYS A 122 5.50 1.23 6.66
C LYS A 122 6.69 0.43 6.11
N THR A 123 7.84 1.10 5.92
CA THR A 123 8.89 0.62 5.00
C THR A 123 10.34 0.82 5.42
N LEU A 124 11.22 -0.08 4.90
CA LEU A 124 12.68 -0.01 5.01
C LEU A 124 13.35 0.95 3.98
N ALA A 125 12.57 1.71 3.22
CA ALA A 125 13.01 2.76 2.29
C ALA A 125 13.87 2.30 1.10
N ARG A 126 13.21 1.94 0.01
CA ARG A 126 13.86 1.57 -1.27
C ARG A 126 13.32 2.36 -2.46
N PHE A 127 12.69 3.50 -2.20
CA PHE A 127 12.23 4.43 -3.22
C PHE A 127 12.86 5.81 -3.02
N SER A 128 12.84 6.60 -4.08
CA SER A 128 13.36 7.96 -4.17
C SER A 128 12.32 9.00 -3.76
N ASP A 129 12.79 10.17 -3.32
CA ASP A 129 11.92 11.30 -2.98
C ASP A 129 11.12 11.75 -4.20
N GLU A 130 11.78 11.82 -5.36
CA GLU A 130 11.17 12.19 -6.62
C GLU A 130 9.98 11.28 -6.95
N MET A 131 10.11 9.98 -6.69
CA MET A 131 9.03 9.04 -6.96
C MET A 131 7.87 9.15 -5.99
N LEU A 132 8.13 9.37 -4.70
CA LEU A 132 7.05 9.59 -3.73
C LEU A 132 6.26 10.87 -4.07
N VAL A 133 6.96 11.92 -4.49
CA VAL A 133 6.38 13.20 -4.89
C VAL A 133 5.55 13.06 -6.16
N GLU A 134 6.09 12.39 -7.18
CA GLU A 134 5.36 12.13 -8.43
C GLU A 134 4.09 11.33 -8.14
N PHE A 135 4.21 10.24 -7.38
CA PHE A 135 3.08 9.41 -6.96
C PHE A 135 2.00 10.24 -6.26
N ALA A 136 2.36 11.01 -5.22
CA ALA A 136 1.40 11.80 -4.46
C ALA A 136 0.76 12.92 -5.28
N THR A 137 1.54 13.59 -6.13
CA THR A 137 1.06 14.66 -7.00
C THR A 137 0.04 14.12 -8.00
N GLN A 138 0.37 13.04 -8.72
CA GLN A 138 -0.54 12.46 -9.71
C GLN A 138 -1.82 11.92 -9.07
N ARG A 139 -1.71 11.35 -7.87
CA ARG A 139 -2.88 10.89 -7.11
C ARG A 139 -3.81 12.04 -6.73
N CYS A 140 -3.26 13.13 -6.20
CA CYS A 140 -4.03 14.32 -5.90
C CYS A 140 -4.75 14.90 -7.13
N LEU A 141 -4.07 14.93 -8.28
CA LEU A 141 -4.66 15.44 -9.52
C LEU A 141 -5.84 14.58 -9.99
N LEU A 142 -5.80 13.26 -9.75
CA LEU A 142 -6.85 12.32 -10.14
C LEU A 142 -8.13 12.46 -9.31
N ILE A 143 -8.00 12.62 -7.98
CA ILE A 143 -9.16 12.64 -7.06
C ILE A 143 -9.99 13.94 -7.24
N GLY A 144 -9.42 14.96 -7.88
CA GLY A 144 -10.09 16.22 -8.18
C GLY A 144 -9.92 17.28 -7.08
N GLU A 145 -10.57 18.43 -7.26
CA GLU A 145 -10.34 19.62 -6.42
C GLU A 145 -11.05 19.56 -5.05
N GLU A 146 -12.07 18.71 -4.92
CA GLU A 146 -12.93 18.66 -3.73
C GLU A 146 -12.42 17.71 -2.62
N SER A 147 -11.28 17.06 -2.84
CA SER A 147 -10.78 16.03 -1.92
C SER A 147 -9.26 16.06 -1.83
N ALA A 148 -8.76 15.66 -0.66
CA ALA A 148 -7.34 15.56 -0.40
C ALA A 148 -6.86 14.12 -0.63
N PHE A 149 -5.64 13.98 -1.15
CA PHE A 149 -4.89 12.73 -1.12
C PHE A 149 -4.03 12.69 0.14
N GLU A 150 -4.16 11.64 0.93
CA GLU A 150 -3.31 11.42 2.10
C GLU A 150 -2.27 10.34 1.78
N CYS A 151 -0.99 10.68 1.99
CA CYS A 151 0.09 9.72 1.92
C CYS A 151 0.90 9.75 3.21
N ALA A 152 0.94 8.61 3.90
CA ALA A 152 1.71 8.43 5.11
C ALA A 152 2.86 7.47 4.85
N VAL A 153 4.06 7.84 5.33
CA VAL A 153 5.25 6.99 5.27
C VAL A 153 5.86 6.89 6.66
N LEU A 154 5.92 5.66 7.18
CA LEU A 154 6.56 5.30 8.43
C LEU A 154 7.90 4.60 8.16
N TRP A 155 8.99 5.29 8.48
CA TRP A 155 10.36 4.84 8.22
C TRP A 155 10.88 3.93 9.33
N ILE A 156 11.38 2.77 8.96
CA ILE A 156 11.87 1.76 9.91
C ILE A 156 13.37 1.95 10.15
N PRO A 157 13.87 1.86 11.40
CA PRO A 157 15.28 2.01 11.70
C PRO A 157 16.13 0.96 10.95
N GLY A 158 17.22 1.39 10.33
CA GLY A 158 18.06 0.54 9.46
C GLY A 158 17.79 0.71 7.96
N SER A 159 16.82 1.55 7.58
CA SER A 159 16.66 2.05 6.22
C SER A 159 17.90 2.84 5.78
N THR A 160 18.44 2.54 4.59
CA THR A 160 19.66 3.21 4.08
C THR A 160 19.36 4.46 3.25
N GLY A 161 18.08 4.79 3.07
CA GLY A 161 17.64 6.02 2.42
C GLY A 161 16.72 6.75 3.39
N LYS A 162 17.16 7.90 3.91
CA LYS A 162 16.19 8.89 4.35
C LYS A 162 15.74 9.59 3.08
N ALA A 163 14.56 9.24 2.60
CA ALA A 163 13.86 10.12 1.70
C ALA A 163 13.47 11.35 2.54
N ASN A 164 13.81 12.55 2.08
CA ASN A 164 13.30 13.80 2.61
C ASN A 164 12.42 14.41 1.51
N PRO A 165 11.15 14.00 1.38
CA PRO A 165 10.23 14.51 0.36
C PRO A 165 9.76 15.94 0.67
N ARG A 166 10.34 16.62 1.67
CA ARG A 166 10.31 18.09 1.83
C ARG A 166 11.50 18.82 1.18
N ALA A 167 12.46 18.09 0.63
CA ALA A 167 13.52 18.62 -0.22
C ALA A 167 13.25 18.63 -1.75
N PRO A 168 12.10 18.20 -2.32
CA PRO A 168 11.90 18.30 -3.74
C PRO A 168 11.64 19.76 -4.08
N ASP A 169 12.38 20.29 -5.06
CA ASP A 169 12.21 21.62 -5.63
C ASP A 169 10.88 21.79 -6.42
N SER A 170 9.82 21.05 -6.04
CA SER A 170 8.53 21.02 -6.72
C SER A 170 7.62 22.12 -6.17
N GLU A 171 7.58 23.26 -6.86
CA GLU A 171 6.65 24.36 -6.60
C GLU A 171 5.19 23.87 -6.54
N LEU A 172 4.81 22.98 -7.46
CA LEU A 172 3.47 22.37 -7.50
C LEU A 172 3.14 21.55 -6.25
N LEU A 173 4.10 20.76 -5.74
CA LEU A 173 3.86 19.98 -4.52
C LEU A 173 3.64 20.93 -3.34
N GLY A 174 4.44 21.99 -3.24
CA GLY A 174 4.29 23.03 -2.23
C GLY A 174 2.89 23.65 -2.26
N GLU A 175 2.42 24.06 -3.43
CA GLU A 175 1.08 24.62 -3.61
C GLU A 175 -0.04 23.64 -3.21
N LEU A 176 0.08 22.36 -3.61
CA LEU A 176 -0.90 21.32 -3.27
C LEU A 176 -0.92 20.98 -1.78
N MET A 177 0.23 21.04 -1.10
CA MET A 177 0.32 20.87 0.35
C MET A 177 -0.23 22.08 1.10
N ASP A 178 0.12 23.30 0.66
CA ASP A 178 -0.35 24.56 1.27
C ASP A 178 -1.87 24.74 1.13
N SER A 179 -2.44 24.26 0.01
CA SER A 179 -3.89 24.20 -0.20
C SER A 179 -4.57 23.04 0.54
N GLY A 180 -3.82 22.17 1.22
CA GLY A 180 -4.34 21.01 1.94
C GLY A 180 -4.84 19.88 1.04
N ARG A 181 -4.55 19.92 -0.27
CA ARG A 181 -4.94 18.88 -1.23
C ARG A 181 -4.05 17.65 -1.15
N ILE A 182 -2.83 17.80 -0.67
CA ILE A 182 -1.93 16.69 -0.33
C ILE A 182 -1.58 16.77 1.15
N ILE A 183 -1.78 15.67 1.86
CA ILE A 183 -1.30 15.49 3.22
C ILE A 183 -0.17 14.45 3.16
N LEU A 184 1.07 14.91 3.12
CA LEU A 184 2.25 14.05 3.27
C LEU A 184 2.67 14.01 4.74
N THR A 185 2.51 12.84 5.36
CA THR A 185 2.97 12.59 6.73
C THR A 185 4.14 11.64 6.73
N GLU A 186 5.26 12.08 7.30
CA GLU A 186 6.42 11.23 7.54
C GLU A 186 6.65 11.08 9.03
N ARG A 187 6.91 9.85 9.44
CA ARG A 187 7.27 9.55 10.83
C ARG A 187 8.42 8.55 10.86
N MET A 188 9.28 8.70 11.85
CA MET A 188 10.22 7.65 12.21
C MET A 188 9.47 6.66 13.10
N TYR A 189 9.63 5.37 12.83
CA TYR A 189 9.05 4.33 13.66
C TYR A 189 9.55 4.45 15.09
N ASP A 190 8.59 4.55 16.00
CA ASP A 190 8.81 4.55 17.44
C ASP A 190 8.23 3.24 18.01
N PRO A 191 9.07 2.31 18.49
CA PRO A 191 8.60 1.04 19.03
C PRO A 191 7.67 1.19 20.26
N GLU A 192 7.67 2.33 20.94
CA GLU A 192 6.78 2.58 22.08
C GLU A 192 5.37 3.02 21.64
N ILE A 193 5.21 3.50 20.40
CA ILE A 193 3.96 4.06 19.88
C ILE A 193 3.35 3.18 18.79
N ASP A 194 4.18 2.54 17.96
CA ASP A 194 3.78 1.92 16.69
C ASP A 194 3.68 0.37 16.75
N THR A 195 3.39 -0.19 17.93
CA THR A 195 3.22 -1.65 18.17
C THR A 195 1.77 -2.11 18.17
#